data_AF-A0A2G6GD40-F1
#
_entry.id   AF-A0A2G6GD40-F1
#
_cell.length_a   1.000
_cell.length_b   1.000
_cell.length_c   1.000
_cell.angle_alpha   90.00
_cell.angle_beta   90.00
_cell.angle_gamma   90.00
#
_symmetry.space_group_name_H-M   'P 1'
#
loop_
_entity.id
_entity.type
_entity.pdbx_description
1 polymer ?
#
loop_
_entity_poly.entity_id
_entity_poly.type
_entity_poly.pdbx_seq_one_letter_code
_entity_poly.pdbx_strand_id
1 'polypeptide(L)'
;MPKIKSILERIKQSPKEIIEMRFQFARYIFGIVVFAYFFVYLMNVGGFYWGYFTLDRLAIITYHLYSLVIITTFWFAYASIEYIILTHTSLKSPMIRVIVGIICLILALPPLLIHTGLISFS
;
A
#
# COMPACT_ATOMS: atom_id res chain seq x y z
N MET A 1 -25.13 15.18 -14.45
CA MET A 1 -23.75 15.40 -13.95
C MET A 1 -23.53 16.50 -12.86
N PRO A 2 -24.51 17.27 -12.33
CA PRO A 2 -24.21 18.32 -11.33
C PRO A 2 -23.87 17.77 -9.93
N LYS A 3 -24.41 16.60 -9.55
CA LYS A 3 -24.15 15.97 -8.23
C LYS A 3 -22.69 15.58 -8.00
N ILE A 4 -21.98 15.15 -9.05
CA ILE A 4 -20.57 14.72 -8.92
C ILE A 4 -19.70 15.95 -8.61
N LYS A 5 -19.99 17.09 -9.26
CA LYS A 5 -19.27 18.35 -9.06
C LYS A 5 -19.47 18.91 -7.66
N SER A 6 -20.70 18.87 -7.14
CA SER A 6 -21.01 19.31 -5.76
C SER A 6 -20.37 18.41 -4.70
N ILE A 7 -20.27 17.10 -4.93
CA ILE A 7 -19.57 16.18 -4.02
C ILE A 7 -18.06 16.47 -4.03
N LEU A 8 -17.48 16.71 -5.21
CA LEU A 8 -16.06 17.02 -5.34
C LEU A 8 -15.67 18.34 -4.65
N GLU A 9 -16.53 19.36 -4.75
CA GLU A 9 -16.35 20.65 -4.06
C GLU A 9 -16.47 20.53 -2.54
N ARG A 10 -17.41 19.72 -2.06
CA ARG A 10 -17.59 19.46 -0.62
C ARG A 10 -16.40 18.70 -0.02
N ILE A 11 -15.91 17.68 -0.74
CA ILE A 11 -14.69 16.95 -0.40
C ILE A 11 -13.48 17.88 -0.34
N LYS A 12 -13.38 18.85 -1.28
CA LYS A 12 -12.30 19.84 -1.31
C LYS A 12 -12.32 20.79 -0.10
N GLN A 13 -13.50 21.05 0.46
CA GLN A 13 -13.70 21.96 1.59
C GLN A 13 -13.43 21.31 2.96
N SER A 14 -13.41 19.97 3.06
CA SER A 14 -13.12 19.26 4.31
C SER A 14 -11.82 18.47 4.22
N PRO A 15 -10.67 19.01 4.68
CA PRO A 15 -9.40 18.28 4.67
C PRO A 15 -9.49 16.95 5.43
N LYS A 16 -10.37 16.85 6.44
CA LYS A 16 -10.62 15.62 7.21
C LYS A 16 -11.23 14.51 6.35
N GLU A 17 -12.21 14.81 5.51
CA GLU A 17 -12.84 13.82 4.61
C GLU A 17 -11.84 13.27 3.59
N ILE A 18 -10.94 14.11 3.07
CA ILE A 18 -9.88 13.69 2.15
C ILE A 18 -8.94 12.68 2.81
N ILE A 19 -8.51 12.94 4.04
CA ILE A 19 -7.59 12.06 4.78
C ILE A 19 -8.28 10.74 5.11
N GLU A 20 -9.54 10.79 5.54
CA GLU A 20 -10.31 9.60 5.85
C GLU A 20 -10.52 8.72 4.61
N MET A 21 -10.86 9.31 3.46
CA MET A 21 -10.94 8.56 2.20
C MET A 21 -9.59 7.95 1.81
N ARG A 22 -8.48 8.68 1.97
CA ARG A 22 -7.13 8.15 1.68
C ARG A 22 -6.77 6.96 2.56
N PHE A 23 -7.06 7.04 3.86
CA PHE A 23 -6.86 5.93 4.79
C PHE A 23 -7.70 4.71 4.43
N GLN A 24 -8.99 4.91 4.16
CA GLN A 24 -9.89 3.83 3.74
C GLN A 24 -9.40 3.17 2.45
N PHE A 25 -9.02 3.97 1.46
CA PHE A 25 -8.50 3.48 0.19
C PHE A 25 -7.21 2.66 0.39
N ALA A 26 -6.24 3.18 1.16
CA ALA A 26 -5.01 2.47 1.46
C ALA A 26 -5.27 1.14 2.18
N ARG A 27 -6.21 1.11 3.13
CA ARG A 27 -6.64 -0.10 3.84
C ARG A 27 -7.20 -1.16 2.90
N TYR A 28 -8.09 -0.77 1.98
CA TYR A 28 -8.68 -1.71 1.02
C TYR A 28 -7.65 -2.27 0.05
N ILE A 29 -6.80 -1.41 -0.52
CA ILE A 29 -5.75 -1.83 -1.45
C ILE A 29 -4.76 -2.76 -0.75
N PHE A 30 -4.32 -2.44 0.46
CA PHE A 30 -3.46 -3.30 1.25
C PHE A 30 -4.10 -4.68 1.49
N GLY A 31 -5.36 -4.72 1.93
CA GLY A 31 -6.08 -5.97 2.16
C GLY A 31 -6.17 -6.85 0.90
N ILE A 32 -6.50 -6.25 -0.25
CA ILE A 32 -6.60 -6.97 -1.54
C ILE A 32 -5.23 -7.53 -1.96
N VAL A 33 -4.17 -6.73 -1.85
CA VAL A 33 -2.82 -7.15 -2.27
C VAL A 33 -2.26 -8.24 -1.36
N VAL A 34 -2.43 -8.11 -0.05
CA VAL A 34 -2.03 -9.14 0.92
C VAL A 34 -2.79 -10.44 0.67
N PHE A 35 -4.11 -10.37 0.48
CA PHE A 35 -4.91 -11.54 0.16
C PHE A 35 -4.43 -12.22 -1.13
N ALA A 36 -4.23 -11.44 -2.20
CA ALA A 36 -3.75 -11.96 -3.47
C ALA A 36 -2.36 -12.62 -3.33
N TYR A 37 -1.44 -11.98 -2.62
CA TYR A 37 -0.11 -12.53 -2.36
C TYR A 37 -0.18 -13.89 -1.66
N PHE A 38 -0.87 -13.97 -0.52
CA PHE A 38 -0.95 -15.22 0.24
C PHE A 38 -1.72 -16.31 -0.50
N PHE A 39 -2.76 -15.94 -1.25
CA PHE A 39 -3.49 -16.88 -2.08
C PHE A 39 -2.59 -17.50 -3.16
N VAL A 40 -1.85 -16.68 -3.93
CA VAL A 40 -0.95 -17.19 -4.98
C VAL A 40 0.23 -17.94 -4.37
N TYR A 41 0.78 -17.46 -3.25
CA TYR A 41 1.83 -18.16 -2.52
C TYR A 41 1.39 -19.56 -2.09
N LEU A 42 0.17 -19.70 -1.55
CA LEU A 42 -0.40 -20.99 -1.17
C LEU A 42 -0.55 -21.94 -2.36
N MET A 43 -1.00 -21.42 -3.51
CA MET A 43 -1.09 -22.22 -4.74
C MET A 43 0.30 -22.68 -5.21
N ASN A 44 1.28 -21.78 -5.17
CA ASN A 44 2.66 -22.06 -5.59
C ASN A 44 3.32 -23.12 -4.69
N VAL A 45 3.29 -22.93 -3.37
CA VAL A 45 3.88 -23.87 -2.39
C VAL A 45 3.12 -25.18 -2.30
N GLY A 46 1.79 -25.12 -2.41
CA GLY A 46 0.92 -26.29 -2.39
C GLY A 46 0.97 -27.14 -3.67
N GLY A 47 1.69 -26.70 -4.70
CA GLY A 47 1.81 -27.42 -5.96
C GLY A 47 0.51 -27.41 -6.79
N PHE A 48 -0.41 -26.49 -6.51
CA PHE A 48 -1.69 -26.40 -7.21
C PHE A 48 -1.51 -25.57 -8.49
N TYR A 49 -1.65 -26.22 -9.65
CA TYR A 49 -1.60 -25.56 -10.96
C TYR A 49 -2.79 -25.99 -11.81
N TRP A 50 -3.32 -25.07 -12.63
CA TRP A 50 -4.39 -25.39 -13.60
C TRP A 50 -4.28 -24.52 -14.85
N GLY A 51 -4.50 -25.14 -16.01
CA GLY A 51 -4.51 -24.45 -17.30
C GLY A 51 -3.29 -23.54 -17.51
N TYR A 52 -3.53 -22.22 -17.59
CA TYR A 52 -2.50 -21.21 -17.81
C TYR A 52 -1.66 -20.84 -16.58
N PHE A 53 -1.99 -21.34 -15.38
CA PHE A 53 -1.27 -21.08 -14.13
C PHE A 53 -0.33 -22.23 -13.79
N THR A 54 0.75 -22.37 -14.57
CA THR A 54 1.84 -23.30 -14.26
C THR A 54 2.61 -22.83 -13.02
N LEU A 55 3.36 -23.73 -12.37
CA LEU A 55 4.17 -23.38 -11.19
C LEU A 55 5.15 -22.25 -11.46
N ASP A 56 5.84 -22.26 -12.61
CA ASP A 56 6.76 -21.17 -12.99
C ASP A 56 6.06 -19.81 -13.07
N ARG A 57 4.84 -19.78 -13.64
CA ARG A 57 4.05 -18.55 -13.73
C ARG A 57 3.56 -18.11 -12.35
N LEU A 58 3.11 -19.05 -11.51
CA LEU A 58 2.71 -18.75 -10.14
C LEU A 58 3.88 -18.21 -9.32
N ALA A 59 5.10 -18.72 -9.51
CA ALA A 59 6.31 -18.21 -8.88
C ALA A 59 6.62 -16.77 -9.30
N ILE A 60 6.54 -16.46 -10.60
CA ILE A 60 6.71 -15.09 -11.11
C ILE A 60 5.62 -14.15 -10.55
N ILE A 61 4.36 -14.59 -10.54
CA ILE A 61 3.26 -13.80 -9.98
C ILE A 61 3.48 -13.56 -8.48
N THR A 62 3.87 -14.59 -7.73
CA THR A 62 4.20 -14.49 -6.29
C THR A 62 5.33 -13.49 -6.06
N TYR A 63 6.37 -13.54 -6.89
CA TYR A 63 7.50 -12.61 -6.85
C TYR A 63 7.06 -11.15 -7.02
N HIS A 64 6.23 -10.86 -8.01
CA HIS A 64 5.73 -9.49 -8.22
C HIS A 64 4.72 -9.04 -7.16
N LEU A 65 3.87 -9.95 -6.68
CA LEU A 65 2.93 -9.67 -5.59
C LEU A 65 3.67 -9.31 -4.31
N TYR A 66 4.82 -9.93 -4.03
CA TYR A 66 5.63 -9.55 -2.87
C TYR A 66 6.12 -8.10 -2.94
N SER A 67 6.55 -7.63 -4.12
CA SER A 67 6.89 -6.20 -4.32
C SER A 67 5.71 -5.29 -4.01
N LEU A 68 4.51 -5.67 -4.46
CA LEU A 68 3.28 -4.93 -4.18
C LEU A 68 2.92 -4.96 -2.69
N VAL A 69 3.14 -6.07 -1.99
CA VAL A 69 2.96 -6.16 -0.53
C VAL A 69 3.87 -5.16 0.17
N ILE A 70 5.16 -5.08 -0.18
CA ILE A 70 6.07 -4.08 0.40
C ILE A 70 5.53 -2.67 0.18
N ILE A 71 5.25 -2.30 -1.08
CA ILE A 71 4.77 -0.94 -1.43
C ILE A 71 3.49 -0.59 -0.68
N THR A 72 2.51 -1.49 -0.69
CA THR A 72 1.20 -1.24 -0.05
C THR A 72 1.29 -1.25 1.47
N THR A 73 2.20 -2.01 2.07
CA THR A 73 2.45 -1.99 3.52
C THR A 73 2.92 -0.61 3.97
N PHE A 74 3.94 -0.05 3.30
CA PHE A 74 4.48 1.26 3.66
C PHE A 74 3.53 2.41 3.31
N TRP A 75 2.75 2.27 2.23
CA TRP A 75 1.69 3.22 1.93
C TRP A 75 0.57 3.18 2.99
N PHE A 76 0.15 2.00 3.42
CA PHE A 76 -0.85 1.84 4.48
C PHE A 76 -0.35 2.39 5.82
N ALA A 77 0.92 2.14 6.17
CA ALA A 77 1.55 2.72 7.35
C ALA A 77 1.56 4.26 7.30
N TYR A 78 1.99 4.84 6.18
CA TYR A 78 1.95 6.28 5.96
C TYR A 78 0.53 6.85 6.14
N ALA A 79 -0.47 6.24 5.48
CA ALA A 79 -1.85 6.70 5.54
C ALA A 79 -2.45 6.57 6.96
N SER A 80 -2.06 5.53 7.69
CA SER A 80 -2.47 5.32 9.08
C SER A 80 -1.90 6.38 10.01
N ILE A 81 -0.59 6.68 9.87
CA ILE A 81 0.07 7.72 10.67
C ILE A 81 -0.50 9.10 10.33
N GLU A 82 -0.73 9.39 9.04
CA GLU A 82 -1.37 10.64 8.60
C GLU A 82 -2.78 10.78 9.22
N TYR A 83 -3.58 9.70 9.20
CA TYR A 83 -4.91 9.68 9.81
C TYR A 83 -4.87 9.90 11.32
N ILE A 84 -3.98 9.22 12.04
CA ILE A 84 -3.83 9.36 13.50
C ILE A 84 -3.43 10.77 13.89
N ILE A 85 -2.41 11.34 13.24
CA ILE A 85 -1.91 12.68 13.53
C ILE A 85 -3.03 13.71 13.36
N LEU A 86 -3.81 13.63 12.29
CA LEU A 86 -4.81 14.65 11.97
C LEU A 86 -6.10 14.50 12.78
N THR A 87 -6.38 13.29 13.28
CA THR A 87 -7.59 13.00 14.05
C THR A 87 -7.38 13.14 15.55
N HIS A 88 -6.19 12.80 16.06
CA HIS A 88 -5.95 12.66 17.50
C HIS A 88 -4.88 13.61 18.07
N THR A 89 -4.18 14.38 17.23
CA THR A 89 -3.14 15.31 17.73
C THR A 89 -3.40 16.76 17.33
N SER A 90 -2.85 17.70 18.10
CA SER A 90 -2.83 19.13 17.77
C SER A 90 -1.80 19.47 16.68
N LEU A 91 -0.92 18.51 16.34
CA LEU A 91 0.18 18.63 15.40
C LEU A 91 -0.34 18.52 13.96
N LYS A 92 -0.96 19.58 13.46
CA LYS A 92 -1.51 19.65 12.09
C LYS A 92 -0.52 20.20 11.05
N SER A 93 0.75 20.36 11.42
CA SER A 93 1.76 20.97 10.55
C SER A 93 1.99 20.12 9.29
N PRO A 94 1.98 20.73 8.09
CA PRO A 94 2.24 20.02 6.84
C PRO A 94 3.64 19.39 6.79
N MET A 95 4.61 19.96 7.52
CA MET A 95 5.98 19.40 7.62
C MET A 95 6.01 17.98 8.18
N ILE A 96 5.14 17.67 9.14
CA ILE A 96 5.14 16.35 9.80
C ILE A 96 4.74 15.26 8.80
N ARG A 97 3.81 15.56 7.89
CA ARG A 97 3.41 14.62 6.83
C ARG A 97 4.57 14.32 5.88
N VAL A 98 5.35 15.34 5.53
CA VAL A 98 6.55 15.18 4.70
C VAL A 98 7.58 14.31 5.41
N ILE A 99 7.84 14.55 6.69
CA ILE A 99 8.78 13.76 7.50
C ILE A 99 8.34 12.30 7.58
N VAL A 100 7.07 12.04 7.92
CA VAL A 100 6.52 10.67 7.96
C VAL A 100 6.62 10.00 6.60
N GLY A 101 6.32 10.71 5.51
CA GLY A 101 6.47 10.20 4.15
C GLY A 101 7.90 9.80 3.81
N ILE A 102 8.88 10.64 4.17
CA ILE A 102 10.31 10.34 3.98
C ILE A 102 10.72 9.11 4.78
N ILE A 103 10.30 9.01 6.05
CA ILE A 103 10.61 7.86 6.91
C ILE A 103 10.03 6.58 6.30
N CYS A 104 8.75 6.58 5.90
CA CYS A 104 8.13 5.42 5.26
C CYS A 104 8.85 5.02 3.96
N LEU A 105 9.31 5.99 3.16
CA LEU A 105 10.07 5.73 1.95
C LEU A 105 11.44 5.10 2.25
N ILE A 106 12.18 5.65 3.22
CA ILE A 106 13.48 5.12 3.64
C ILE A 106 13.35 3.69 4.16
N LEU A 107 12.27 3.36 4.85
CA LEU A 107 12.03 1.99 5.33
C LEU A 107 11.54 1.04 4.23
N ALA A 108 10.86 1.55 3.21
CA ALA A 108 10.37 0.75 2.07
C ALA A 108 11.46 0.38 1.07
N LEU A 109 12.43 1.27 0.86
CA LEU A 109 13.49 1.11 -0.15
C LEU A 109 14.35 -0.13 0.07
N PRO A 110 14.94 -0.38 1.27
CA PRO A 110 15.80 -1.53 1.49
C PRO A 110 15.16 -2.89 1.16
N PRO A 111 13.97 -3.26 1.68
CA PRO A 111 13.35 -4.54 1.34
C PRO A 111 13.02 -4.65 -0.16
N LEU A 112 12.67 -3.54 -0.81
CA LEU A 112 12.39 -3.51 -2.25
C LEU A 112 13.68 -3.73 -3.08
N LEU A 113 14.78 -3.09 -2.67
CA LEU A 113 16.09 -3.19 -3.33
C LEU A 113 16.70 -4.58 -3.15
N ILE A 114 16.52 -5.20 -1.98
CA ILE A 114 16.92 -6.59 -1.72
C ILE A 114 16.11 -7.54 -2.59
N HIS A 115 14.77 -7.37 -2.59
CA HIS A 115 13.87 -8.24 -3.36
C HIS A 115 14.11 -8.16 -4.87
N THR A 116 14.44 -6.98 -5.39
CA THR A 116 14.77 -6.77 -6.81
C THR A 116 16.18 -7.22 -7.17
N GLY A 117 16.98 -7.66 -6.19
CA GLY A 117 18.37 -8.07 -6.41
C GLY A 117 19.33 -6.91 -6.71
N LEU A 118 18.91 -5.66 -6.48
CA LEU A 118 19.73 -4.46 -6.65
C LEU A 118 20.77 -4.31 -5.54
N ILE A 119 20.48 -4.86 -4.35
CA ILE A 119 21.39 -4.90 -3.20
C ILE A 119 21.39 -6.32 -2.63
N SER A 120 22.57 -6.88 -2.37
CA SER A 120 22.75 -8.12 -1.62
C SER A 120 23.46 -7.83 -0.31
N PHE A 121 22.94 -8.33 0.81
CA PHE A 121 23.73 -8.43 2.03
C PHE A 121 24.66 -9.64 1.90
N SER A 122 25.93 -9.36 1.61
CA SER A 122 27.03 -10.31 1.71
C SER A 122 27.41 -10.56 3.16
#